data_AF-A0A087UDY9-F1
#
_entry.id   AF-A0A087UDY9-F1
#
_cell.length_a   1.000
_cell.length_b   1.000
_cell.length_c   1.000
_cell.angle_alpha   90.00
_cell.angle_beta   90.00
_cell.angle_gamma   90.00
#
_symmetry.space_group_name_H-M   'P 1'
#
loop_
_entity.id
_entity.type
_entity.pdbx_description
1 polymer ?
#
loop_
_entity_poly.entity_id
_entity_poly.type
_entity_poly.pdbx_seq_one_letter_code
_entity_poly.pdbx_strand_id
1 'polypeptide(L)'
;MPRTDVDSEGSYRCEVSTDAPTFRTVKGEREMRIYVNPSTRPIIKGTKNYYAPGELVNVTCISAPSRPAAFLKWWINGLEASMDQIIRLEPQESSDGLFTSKLILKFVARPGHFWEGKMKVQCEAIISQAHTLRSEEIIITNNSATTATGAYDQQKDGPSITGGKRAYKVGDTVDINCTVAKSTPPAELHWYINDKEARNDYLVNRPPAVGPDGEELTVLGLKFTVRQRHFQKQEMRLRCTATLSEVKRMTSEPLEAVLSEQQKSDLHVDLNTSSVSNKSSWKPTTLDSLWSIFVFLISRILIRKTQH
;
A
#
# COMPACT_ATOMS: atom_id res chain seq x y z
N MET A 1 -5.12 36.05 -4.00
CA MET A 1 -4.11 34.99 -4.25
C MET A 1 -4.73 33.98 -5.20
N PRO A 2 -4.05 33.56 -6.28
CA PRO A 2 -4.57 32.47 -7.11
C PRO A 2 -4.71 31.22 -6.23
N ARG A 3 -5.87 30.58 -6.28
CA ARG A 3 -6.22 29.42 -5.46
C ARG A 3 -6.24 28.22 -6.40
N THR A 4 -5.46 27.19 -6.11
CA THR A 4 -5.53 25.90 -6.81
C THR A 4 -6.55 25.01 -6.12
N ASP A 5 -7.41 24.37 -6.90
CA ASP A 5 -8.42 23.41 -6.47
C ASP A 5 -8.43 22.17 -7.36
N VAL A 6 -9.36 21.24 -7.14
CA VAL A 6 -9.47 19.99 -7.91
C VAL A 6 -9.74 20.26 -9.39
N ASP A 7 -10.46 21.34 -9.71
CA ASP A 7 -10.77 21.75 -11.10
C ASP A 7 -9.56 22.37 -11.82
N SER A 8 -8.48 22.64 -11.09
CA SER A 8 -7.20 23.08 -11.65
C SER A 8 -6.38 21.92 -12.24
N GLU A 9 -6.87 20.68 -12.16
CA GLU A 9 -6.25 19.53 -12.83
C GLU A 9 -6.41 19.63 -14.36
N GLY A 10 -5.32 19.45 -15.11
CA GLY A 10 -5.40 19.53 -16.57
C GLY A 10 -4.06 19.70 -17.27
N SER A 11 -4.12 19.82 -18.60
CA SER A 11 -2.94 20.07 -19.43
C SER A 11 -2.73 21.56 -19.65
N TYR A 12 -1.61 22.07 -19.15
CA TYR A 12 -1.20 23.46 -19.29
C TYR A 12 -0.14 23.59 -20.37
N ARG A 13 -0.39 24.52 -21.30
CA ARG A 13 0.52 24.80 -22.41
C ARG A 13 1.04 26.22 -22.36
N CYS A 14 2.35 26.37 -22.37
CA CYS A 14 3.04 27.63 -22.63
C CYS A 14 3.37 27.71 -24.11
N GLU A 15 3.06 28.83 -24.76
CA GLU A 15 3.27 29.06 -26.18
C GLU A 15 3.94 30.43 -26.37
N VAL A 16 5.08 30.45 -27.06
CA VAL A 16 5.84 31.66 -27.36
C VAL A 16 5.96 31.79 -28.88
N SER A 17 5.50 32.91 -29.42
CA SER A 17 5.52 33.21 -30.85
C SER A 17 6.35 34.45 -31.15
N THR A 18 7.17 34.40 -32.19
CA THR A 18 7.90 35.57 -32.71
C THR A 18 7.04 36.36 -33.69
N ASP A 19 7.27 37.67 -33.78
CA ASP A 19 6.57 38.57 -34.70
C ASP A 19 7.19 38.58 -36.12
N ALA A 20 6.57 39.31 -37.04
CA ALA A 20 7.00 39.47 -38.43
C ALA A 20 8.49 39.88 -38.55
N PRO A 21 9.19 39.48 -39.65
CA PRO A 21 8.68 38.83 -40.86
C PRO A 21 8.63 37.28 -40.79
N THR A 22 9.18 36.67 -39.75
CA THR A 22 9.20 35.21 -39.57
C THR A 22 8.49 34.81 -38.28
N PHE A 23 7.29 34.27 -38.42
CA PHE A 23 6.52 33.71 -37.32
C PHE A 23 7.05 32.32 -36.96
N ARG A 24 7.62 32.17 -35.77
CA ARG A 24 8.02 30.89 -35.18
C ARG A 24 7.31 30.73 -33.85
N THR A 25 6.58 29.64 -33.70
CA THR A 25 5.89 29.29 -32.46
C THR A 25 6.58 28.10 -31.81
N VAL A 26 6.97 28.27 -30.56
CA VAL A 26 7.48 27.19 -29.68
C VAL A 26 6.46 26.96 -28.59
N LYS A 27 6.10 25.70 -28.35
CA LYS A 27 5.14 25.31 -27.32
C LYS A 27 5.74 24.28 -26.37
N GLY A 28 5.39 24.38 -25.09
CA GLY A 28 5.67 23.39 -24.07
C GLY A 28 4.39 23.05 -23.32
N GLU A 29 4.08 21.76 -23.16
CA GLU A 29 2.85 21.28 -22.55
C GLU A 29 3.15 20.36 -21.36
N ARG A 30 2.37 20.48 -20.27
CA ARG A 30 2.53 19.72 -19.02
C ARG A 30 1.17 19.41 -18.41
N GLU A 31 1.02 18.19 -17.90
CA GLU A 31 -0.13 17.79 -17.10
C GLU A 31 0.11 18.20 -15.64
N MET A 32 -0.82 18.96 -15.07
CA MET A 32 -0.90 19.25 -13.64
C MET A 32 -1.93 18.32 -13.03
N ARG A 33 -1.52 17.53 -12.03
CA ARG A 33 -2.40 16.65 -11.26
C ARG A 33 -2.60 17.19 -9.85
N ILE A 34 -3.81 17.03 -9.33
CA ILE A 34 -4.17 17.50 -8.00
C ILE A 34 -4.30 16.30 -7.06
N TYR A 35 -3.47 16.30 -6.02
CA TYR A 35 -3.51 15.29 -4.97
C TYR A 35 -4.14 15.88 -3.71
N VAL A 36 -5.14 15.19 -3.17
CA VAL A 36 -5.80 15.52 -1.91
C VAL A 36 -5.65 14.34 -0.97
N ASN A 37 -4.90 14.55 0.12
CA ASN A 37 -4.71 13.52 1.14
C ASN A 37 -5.98 13.34 1.97
N PRO A 38 -6.24 12.14 2.52
CA PRO A 38 -7.31 11.92 3.47
C PRO A 38 -7.05 12.77 4.71
N SER A 39 -8.07 13.48 5.18
CA SER A 39 -7.97 14.29 6.39
C SER A 39 -7.97 13.45 7.67
N THR A 40 -8.53 12.25 7.62
CA THR A 40 -8.66 11.33 8.75
C THR A 40 -8.36 9.88 8.38
N ARG A 41 -8.08 9.07 9.40
CA ARG A 41 -7.87 7.62 9.27
C ARG A 41 -9.14 6.94 8.74
N PRO A 42 -9.03 5.80 8.04
CA PRO A 42 -10.20 5.04 7.63
C PRO A 42 -10.98 4.53 8.85
N ILE A 43 -12.30 4.46 8.70
CA ILE A 43 -13.21 4.01 9.76
C ILE A 43 -13.79 2.64 9.43
N ILE A 44 -14.02 1.82 10.46
CA ILE A 44 -14.69 0.53 10.32
C ILE A 44 -16.15 0.65 10.76
N LYS A 45 -17.07 0.15 9.94
CA LYS A 45 -18.52 0.05 10.22
C LYS A 45 -18.97 -1.41 10.25
N GLY A 46 -20.08 -1.66 10.94
CA GLY A 46 -20.66 -3.02 11.10
C GLY A 46 -19.98 -3.86 12.19
N THR A 47 -19.29 -3.22 13.13
CA THR A 47 -18.52 -3.91 14.17
C THR A 47 -19.41 -4.48 15.27
N LYS A 48 -18.97 -5.60 15.85
CA LYS A 48 -19.49 -6.16 17.11
C LYS A 48 -18.33 -6.31 18.09
N ASN A 49 -18.61 -6.13 19.38
CA ASN A 49 -17.62 -6.29 20.45
C ASN A 49 -17.32 -7.76 20.75
N TYR A 50 -18.21 -8.66 20.34
CA TYR A 50 -18.08 -10.10 20.56
C TYR A 50 -18.53 -10.88 19.33
N TYR A 51 -17.89 -12.02 19.08
CA TYR A 51 -18.26 -12.97 18.03
C TYR A 51 -18.15 -14.41 18.54
N ALA A 52 -19.12 -15.25 18.20
CA ALA A 52 -19.03 -16.69 18.44
C ALA A 52 -18.25 -17.39 17.31
N PRO A 53 -17.58 -18.52 17.56
CA PRO A 53 -17.07 -19.38 16.50
C PRO A 53 -18.21 -19.82 15.57
N GLY A 54 -18.01 -19.70 14.26
CA GLY A 54 -19.04 -19.96 13.25
C GLY A 54 -19.86 -18.71 12.87
N GLU A 55 -19.73 -17.61 13.60
CA GLU A 55 -20.44 -16.37 13.29
C GLU A 55 -19.83 -15.65 12.07
N LEU A 56 -20.69 -15.03 11.26
CA LEU A 56 -20.28 -14.23 10.11
C LEU A 56 -19.80 -12.85 10.56
N VAL A 57 -18.54 -12.55 10.30
CA VAL A 57 -17.98 -11.20 10.38
C VAL A 57 -18.26 -10.51 9.05
N ASN A 58 -18.97 -9.39 9.08
CA ASN A 58 -19.27 -8.58 7.91
C ASN A 58 -19.08 -7.09 8.27
N VAL A 59 -17.88 -6.59 7.99
CA VAL A 59 -17.47 -5.22 8.34
C VAL A 59 -17.05 -4.46 7.09
N THR A 60 -17.30 -3.16 7.09
CA THR A 60 -16.95 -2.28 5.96
C THR A 60 -15.94 -1.26 6.41
N CYS A 61 -14.82 -1.17 5.69
CA CYS A 61 -13.86 -0.09 5.84
C CYS A 61 -14.23 1.04 4.89
N ILE A 62 -14.16 2.27 5.38
CA ILE A 62 -14.49 3.49 4.63
C ILE A 62 -13.33 4.47 4.79
N SER A 63 -12.74 4.91 3.67
CA SER A 63 -11.71 5.97 3.70
C SER A 63 -12.32 7.34 3.93
N ALA A 64 -11.53 8.31 4.40
CA ALA A 64 -11.89 9.71 4.20
C ALA A 64 -11.77 10.08 2.71
N PRO A 65 -12.46 11.15 2.24
CA PRO A 65 -12.36 11.62 0.87
C PRO A 65 -10.91 11.95 0.47
N SER A 66 -10.48 11.50 -0.71
CA SER A 66 -9.12 11.73 -1.22
C SER A 66 -9.07 11.80 -2.74
N ARG A 67 -7.99 12.36 -3.29
CA ARG A 67 -7.68 12.31 -4.73
C ARG A 67 -6.21 11.93 -4.91
N PRO A 68 -5.89 10.81 -5.59
CA PRO A 68 -6.79 9.80 -6.13
C PRO A 68 -7.56 9.02 -5.04
N ALA A 69 -8.46 8.13 -5.46
CA ALA A 69 -9.14 7.20 -4.56
C ALA A 69 -8.14 6.35 -3.77
N ALA A 70 -8.33 6.27 -2.45
CA ALA A 70 -7.48 5.46 -1.59
C ALA A 70 -7.65 3.96 -1.89
N PHE A 71 -6.55 3.22 -2.02
CA PHE A 71 -6.57 1.78 -2.07
C PHE A 71 -6.67 1.21 -0.65
N LEU A 72 -7.69 0.40 -0.40
CA LEU A 72 -7.94 -0.18 0.92
C LEU A 72 -7.40 -1.62 1.01
N LYS A 73 -6.92 -1.98 2.20
CA LYS A 73 -6.53 -3.34 2.61
C LYS A 73 -7.09 -3.69 3.98
N TRP A 74 -7.30 -4.98 4.21
CA TRP A 74 -7.75 -5.53 5.48
C TRP A 74 -6.68 -6.43 6.09
N TRP A 75 -6.56 -6.38 7.41
CA TRP A 75 -5.65 -7.17 8.22
C TRP A 75 -6.45 -7.90 9.31
N ILE A 76 -6.35 -9.22 9.35
CA ILE A 76 -6.90 -10.07 10.42
C ILE A 76 -5.73 -10.55 11.26
N ASN A 77 -5.69 -10.08 12.50
CA ASN A 77 -4.62 -10.30 13.46
C ASN A 77 -3.20 -10.04 12.89
N GLY A 78 -3.06 -8.98 12.10
CA GLY A 78 -1.78 -8.59 11.50
C GLY A 78 -1.41 -9.35 10.21
N LEU A 79 -2.24 -10.30 9.76
CA LEU A 79 -2.09 -10.96 8.46
C LEU A 79 -3.05 -10.34 7.45
N GLU A 80 -2.59 -10.11 6.22
CA GLU A 80 -3.43 -9.57 5.15
C GLU A 80 -4.58 -10.54 4.85
N ALA A 81 -5.81 -10.01 4.82
CA ALA A 81 -6.99 -10.79 4.55
C ALA A 81 -6.94 -11.39 3.14
N SER A 82 -7.45 -12.62 3.01
CA SER A 82 -7.42 -13.33 1.73
C SER A 82 -8.41 -12.70 0.74
N MET A 83 -8.10 -12.79 -0.57
CA MET A 83 -8.89 -12.12 -1.61
C MET A 83 -10.35 -12.63 -1.69
N ASP A 84 -10.61 -13.88 -1.31
CA ASP A 84 -11.96 -14.47 -1.23
C ASP A 84 -12.82 -13.91 -0.08
N GLN A 85 -12.17 -13.28 0.91
CA GLN A 85 -12.84 -12.65 2.06
C GLN A 85 -13.21 -11.19 1.77
N ILE A 86 -12.83 -10.67 0.60
CA ILE A 86 -12.85 -9.24 0.29
C ILE A 86 -13.85 -8.97 -0.82
N ILE A 87 -14.72 -7.99 -0.59
CA ILE A 87 -15.61 -7.47 -1.62
C ILE A 87 -15.24 -6.01 -1.87
N ARG A 88 -14.70 -5.77 -3.07
CA ARG A 88 -14.32 -4.42 -3.54
C ARG A 88 -15.55 -3.70 -4.05
N LEU A 89 -15.67 -2.43 -3.67
CA LEU A 89 -16.69 -1.52 -4.17
C LEU A 89 -16.00 -0.44 -5.00
N GLU A 90 -16.69 0.02 -6.03
CA GLU A 90 -16.23 1.16 -6.80
C GLU A 90 -16.11 2.40 -5.91
N PRO A 91 -15.00 3.16 -6.00
CA PRO A 91 -14.87 4.42 -5.29
C PRO A 91 -16.02 5.38 -5.63
N GLN A 92 -16.59 6.01 -4.62
CA GLN A 92 -17.68 6.97 -4.80
C GLN A 92 -17.09 8.37 -4.91
N GLU A 93 -17.28 9.01 -6.07
CA GLU A 93 -16.92 10.40 -6.28
C GLU A 93 -17.99 11.33 -5.71
N SER A 94 -17.55 12.35 -4.98
CA SER A 94 -18.38 13.41 -4.44
C SER A 94 -18.37 14.63 -5.37
N SER A 95 -19.27 15.58 -5.16
CA SER A 95 -19.42 16.77 -6.02
C SER A 95 -18.18 17.68 -6.04
N ASP A 96 -17.28 17.53 -5.07
CA ASP A 96 -15.99 18.21 -4.94
C ASP A 96 -14.84 17.47 -5.66
N GLY A 97 -15.15 16.41 -6.43
CA GLY A 97 -14.17 15.62 -7.18
C GLY A 97 -13.27 14.76 -6.28
N LEU A 98 -13.64 14.54 -5.03
CA LEU A 98 -12.94 13.65 -4.10
C LEU A 98 -13.60 12.27 -4.07
N PHE A 99 -12.78 11.24 -3.90
CA PHE A 99 -13.22 9.85 -3.87
C PHE A 99 -13.26 9.30 -2.45
N THR A 100 -14.35 8.63 -2.10
CA THR A 100 -14.46 7.80 -0.91
C THR A 100 -14.41 6.34 -1.32
N SER A 101 -13.37 5.63 -0.85
CA SER A 101 -13.22 4.19 -1.09
C SER A 101 -13.88 3.38 0.00
N LYS A 102 -14.48 2.25 -0.38
CA LYS A 102 -15.09 1.28 0.54
C LYS A 102 -14.61 -0.13 0.25
N LEU A 103 -14.32 -0.89 1.31
CA LEU A 103 -13.88 -2.28 1.21
C LEU A 103 -14.56 -3.13 2.27
N ILE A 104 -15.32 -4.13 1.83
CA ILE A 104 -16.01 -5.03 2.74
C ILE A 104 -15.12 -6.25 3.03
N LEU A 105 -15.03 -6.61 4.30
CA LEU A 105 -14.44 -7.85 4.78
C LEU A 105 -15.54 -8.77 5.26
N LYS A 106 -15.61 -9.97 4.68
CA LYS A 106 -16.63 -10.97 4.95
C LYS A 106 -16.00 -12.35 5.13
N PHE A 107 -16.03 -12.88 6.36
CA PHE A 107 -15.51 -14.22 6.66
C PHE A 107 -16.22 -14.81 7.88
N VAL A 108 -16.09 -16.14 8.06
CA VAL A 108 -16.61 -16.84 9.23
C VAL A 108 -15.55 -16.85 10.34
N ALA A 109 -15.91 -16.37 11.53
CA ALA A 109 -15.03 -16.40 12.70
C ALA A 109 -14.72 -17.85 13.08
N ARG A 110 -13.44 -18.22 13.15
CA ARG A 110 -12.98 -19.56 13.54
C ARG A 110 -12.25 -19.47 14.88
N PRO A 111 -12.20 -20.55 15.68
CA PRO A 111 -11.45 -20.54 16.94
C PRO A 111 -10.01 -20.04 16.79
N GLY A 112 -9.34 -20.39 15.69
CA GLY A 112 -7.97 -19.94 15.39
C GLY A 112 -7.80 -18.44 15.13
N HIS A 113 -8.88 -17.67 14.94
CA HIS A 113 -8.81 -16.22 14.82
C HIS A 113 -8.78 -15.51 16.19
N PHE A 114 -9.06 -16.21 17.28
CA PHE A 114 -9.09 -15.64 18.63
C PHE A 114 -7.81 -15.99 19.40
N TRP A 115 -6.77 -15.17 19.23
CA TRP A 115 -5.54 -15.31 20.03
C TRP A 115 -5.75 -14.66 21.39
N GLU A 116 -5.51 -15.43 22.45
CA GLU A 116 -5.81 -15.02 23.84
C GLU A 116 -7.28 -14.56 24.00
N GLY A 117 -8.20 -15.19 23.27
CA GLY A 117 -9.62 -14.87 23.32
C GLY A 117 -10.02 -13.61 22.54
N LYS A 118 -9.11 -12.98 21.81
CA LYS A 118 -9.36 -11.77 21.02
C LYS A 118 -9.03 -11.95 19.55
N MET A 119 -9.89 -11.39 18.71
CA MET A 119 -9.66 -11.22 17.28
C MET A 119 -9.50 -9.73 16.99
N LYS A 120 -8.39 -9.36 16.35
CA LYS A 120 -8.04 -8.00 15.96
C LYS A 120 -8.24 -7.82 14.46
N VAL A 121 -9.01 -6.83 14.06
CA VAL A 121 -9.21 -6.49 12.64
C VAL A 121 -8.83 -5.04 12.40
N GLN A 122 -8.01 -4.78 11.38
CA GLN A 122 -7.56 -3.44 11.01
C GLN A 122 -7.71 -3.19 9.52
N CYS A 123 -8.09 -1.97 9.16
CA CYS A 123 -8.08 -1.51 7.78
C CYS A 123 -6.91 -0.55 7.55
N GLU A 124 -6.31 -0.62 6.36
CA GLU A 124 -5.29 0.31 5.90
C GLU A 124 -5.77 1.00 4.62
N ALA A 125 -5.65 2.32 4.58
CA ALA A 125 -5.85 3.15 3.40
C ALA A 125 -4.50 3.62 2.85
N ILE A 126 -4.30 3.43 1.55
CA ILE A 126 -3.04 3.68 0.86
C ILE A 126 -3.28 4.62 -0.32
N ILE A 127 -2.52 5.70 -0.43
CA ILE A 127 -2.55 6.63 -1.57
C ILE A 127 -1.16 6.72 -2.15
N SER A 128 -1.07 6.59 -3.47
CA SER A 128 0.16 6.77 -4.24
C SER A 128 0.09 8.06 -5.05
N GLN A 129 1.10 8.91 -4.91
CA GLN A 129 1.26 10.18 -5.61
C GLN A 129 2.46 10.08 -6.52
N ALA A 130 2.27 10.33 -7.81
CA ALA A 130 3.35 10.33 -8.78
C ALA A 130 3.71 11.77 -9.16
N HIS A 131 4.98 12.12 -8.99
CA HIS A 131 5.56 13.41 -9.37
C HIS A 131 6.62 13.19 -10.44
N THR A 132 6.37 13.68 -11.65
CA THR A 132 7.31 13.57 -12.76
C THR A 132 8.16 14.82 -12.88
N LEU A 133 9.45 14.68 -12.63
CA LEU A 133 10.45 15.71 -12.77
C LEU A 133 11.19 15.53 -14.09
N ARG A 134 11.65 16.61 -14.71
CA ARG A 134 12.30 16.58 -16.03
C ARG A 134 13.70 17.17 -15.96
N SER A 135 14.62 16.58 -16.71
CA SER A 135 15.95 17.14 -16.91
C SER A 135 15.90 18.36 -17.81
N GLU A 136 17.00 19.12 -17.82
CA GLU A 136 17.27 20.02 -18.91
C GLU A 136 17.41 19.24 -20.23
N GLU A 137 16.93 19.84 -21.32
CA GLU A 137 16.94 19.21 -22.63
C GLU A 137 18.25 19.50 -23.35
N ILE A 138 18.92 18.46 -23.83
CA ILE A 138 20.11 18.62 -24.69
C ILE A 138 19.62 18.79 -26.12
N ILE A 139 19.82 19.97 -26.69
CA ILE A 139 19.52 20.29 -28.10
C ILE A 139 20.82 20.26 -28.89
N ILE A 140 20.88 19.41 -29.93
CA ILE A 140 22.06 19.24 -30.77
C ILE A 140 21.76 19.76 -32.17
N THR A 141 22.43 20.85 -32.57
CA THR A 141 22.36 21.45 -33.91
C THR A 141 23.62 21.13 -34.73
N ASN A 142 23.54 21.27 -36.06
CA ASN A 142 24.64 20.94 -36.97
C ASN A 142 25.75 22.01 -37.03
N ASN A 143 25.47 23.27 -36.63
CA ASN A 143 26.39 24.39 -36.72
C ASN A 143 26.51 25.15 -35.38
N SER A 144 27.70 25.11 -34.79
CA SER A 144 28.21 25.90 -33.66
C SER A 144 27.68 25.59 -32.24
N ALA A 145 28.66 25.61 -31.34
CA ALA A 145 28.62 25.24 -29.93
C ALA A 145 27.50 25.96 -29.17
N THR A 146 26.51 25.20 -28.72
CA THR A 146 25.70 25.59 -27.57
C THR A 146 26.32 24.97 -26.34
N THR A 147 26.61 25.85 -25.38
CA THR A 147 27.19 25.57 -24.09
C THR A 147 26.45 24.41 -23.44
N ALA A 148 27.16 23.31 -23.15
CA ALA A 148 26.81 22.52 -21.98
C ALA A 148 26.97 23.47 -20.79
N THR A 149 25.91 24.20 -20.44
CA THR A 149 25.88 25.05 -19.25
C THR A 149 25.91 24.14 -18.05
N GLY A 150 27.11 23.69 -17.70
CA GLY A 150 27.46 23.44 -16.32
C GLY A 150 27.55 24.78 -15.59
N ALA A 151 26.94 24.82 -14.42
CA ALA A 151 27.02 25.86 -13.38
C ALA A 151 26.25 27.17 -13.64
N TYR A 152 24.98 27.22 -13.19
CA TYR A 152 24.50 28.05 -12.07
C TYR A 152 22.95 27.99 -12.00
N ASP A 153 22.43 27.04 -11.21
CA ASP A 153 21.34 27.26 -10.24
C ASP A 153 21.14 25.95 -9.44
N GLN A 154 21.68 25.92 -8.23
CA GLN A 154 21.51 24.80 -7.29
C GLN A 154 20.12 24.89 -6.67
N GLN A 155 19.09 24.49 -7.40
CA GLN A 155 17.84 23.93 -6.86
C GLN A 155 16.94 23.49 -8.03
N LYS A 156 17.28 22.40 -8.71
CA LYS A 156 16.30 21.72 -9.56
C LYS A 156 16.12 20.31 -9.03
N ASP A 157 14.95 20.06 -8.47
CA ASP A 157 14.54 18.74 -7.97
C ASP A 157 14.56 17.64 -9.06
N GLY A 158 14.80 18.00 -10.34
CA GLY A 158 14.78 17.09 -11.47
C GLY A 158 16.08 16.33 -11.76
N PRO A 159 16.01 15.28 -12.61
CA PRO A 159 17.16 14.47 -12.95
C PRO A 159 18.21 15.25 -13.76
N SER A 160 19.47 14.90 -13.58
CA SER A 160 20.61 15.48 -14.31
C SER A 160 21.11 14.53 -15.41
N ILE A 161 21.48 15.08 -16.57
CA ILE A 161 22.10 14.32 -17.67
C ILE A 161 23.60 14.57 -17.69
N THR A 162 24.39 13.49 -17.73
CA THR A 162 25.86 13.52 -17.76
C THR A 162 26.44 12.63 -18.87
N GLY A 163 27.69 12.87 -19.26
CA GLY A 163 28.41 12.08 -20.29
C GLY A 163 28.17 12.53 -21.74
N GLY A 164 27.36 13.57 -21.96
CA GLY A 164 27.04 14.09 -23.29
C GLY A 164 28.21 14.81 -23.98
N LYS A 165 28.26 14.75 -25.32
CA LYS A 165 29.13 15.58 -26.16
C LYS A 165 28.44 16.90 -26.50
N ARG A 166 29.24 17.95 -26.75
CA ARG A 166 28.74 19.27 -27.20
C ARG A 166 28.02 19.22 -28.55
N ALA A 167 28.38 18.26 -29.41
CA ALA A 167 27.74 18.03 -30.69
C ALA A 167 27.86 16.56 -31.08
N TYR A 168 26.87 16.06 -31.82
CA TYR A 168 26.86 14.72 -32.38
C TYR A 168 26.61 14.78 -33.89
N LYS A 169 27.37 13.97 -34.63
CA LYS A 169 27.20 13.76 -36.07
C LYS A 169 26.51 12.42 -36.33
N VAL A 170 25.97 12.26 -37.53
CA VAL A 170 25.48 10.95 -37.98
C VAL A 170 26.64 9.94 -37.93
N GLY A 171 26.40 8.78 -37.30
CA GLY A 171 27.41 7.77 -37.04
C GLY A 171 28.04 7.84 -35.64
N ASP A 172 27.90 8.95 -34.91
CA ASP A 172 28.37 9.01 -33.53
C ASP A 172 27.53 8.11 -32.62
N THR A 173 28.17 7.59 -31.57
CA THR A 173 27.47 6.90 -30.49
C THR A 173 27.20 7.87 -29.35
N VAL A 174 25.92 8.03 -29.01
CA VAL A 174 25.48 8.63 -27.74
C VAL A 174 25.64 7.56 -26.66
N ASP A 175 26.27 7.92 -25.54
CA ASP A 175 26.40 7.09 -24.33
C ASP A 175 26.37 8.06 -23.15
N ILE A 176 25.18 8.30 -22.61
CA ILE A 176 24.91 9.31 -21.58
C ILE A 176 24.15 8.69 -20.42
N ASN A 177 24.26 9.29 -19.25
CA ASN A 177 23.59 8.83 -18.04
C ASN A 177 22.60 9.89 -17.55
N CYS A 178 21.45 9.44 -17.10
CA CYS A 178 20.51 10.24 -16.34
C CYS A 178 20.58 9.81 -14.88
N THR A 179 20.77 10.77 -13.98
CA THR A 179 20.96 10.55 -12.54
C THR A 179 19.95 11.36 -11.73
N VAL A 180 19.36 10.74 -10.71
CA VAL A 180 18.48 11.42 -9.74
C VAL A 180 18.78 10.94 -8.32
N ALA A 181 18.53 11.79 -7.33
CA ALA A 181 18.65 11.44 -5.92
C ALA A 181 17.83 10.18 -5.59
N LYS A 182 18.37 9.33 -4.71
CA LYS A 182 17.66 8.13 -4.24
C LYS A 182 16.37 8.52 -3.52
N SER A 183 15.31 7.83 -3.89
CA SER A 183 13.98 7.92 -3.28
C SER A 183 13.53 6.54 -2.81
N THR A 184 12.52 6.50 -1.94
CA THR A 184 11.92 5.24 -1.46
C THR A 184 10.41 5.30 -1.69
N PRO A 185 9.87 4.52 -2.65
CA PRO A 185 10.56 3.62 -3.59
C PRO A 185 11.49 4.35 -4.58
N PRO A 186 12.42 3.62 -5.25
CA PRO A 186 13.32 4.22 -6.25
C PRO A 186 12.54 4.90 -7.37
N ALA A 187 13.02 6.06 -7.81
CA ALA A 187 12.42 6.81 -8.90
C ALA A 187 12.51 6.03 -10.22
N GLU A 188 11.44 6.09 -11.02
CA GLU A 188 11.42 5.50 -12.35
C GLU A 188 11.97 6.50 -13.37
N LEU A 189 13.03 6.11 -14.08
CA LEU A 189 13.69 6.96 -15.07
C LEU A 189 13.24 6.60 -16.48
N HIS A 190 12.95 7.62 -17.31
CA HIS A 190 12.60 7.46 -18.72
C HIS A 190 13.42 8.39 -19.60
N TRP A 191 13.80 7.91 -20.77
CA TRP A 191 14.51 8.68 -21.79
C TRP A 191 13.60 9.00 -22.96
N TYR A 192 13.78 10.18 -23.55
CA TYR A 192 13.04 10.66 -24.71
C TYR A 192 14.01 11.16 -25.77
N ILE A 193 13.78 10.76 -27.03
CA ILE A 193 14.48 11.23 -28.22
C ILE A 193 13.46 11.96 -29.10
N ASN A 194 13.58 13.29 -29.19
CA ASN A 194 12.62 14.17 -29.86
C ASN A 194 11.17 13.93 -29.39
N ASP A 195 10.98 14.01 -28.07
CA ASP A 195 9.70 13.81 -27.38
C ASP A 195 9.05 12.43 -27.49
N LYS A 196 9.68 11.49 -28.20
CA LYS A 196 9.26 10.09 -28.23
C LYS A 196 10.08 9.30 -27.22
N GLU A 197 9.40 8.46 -26.44
CA GLU A 197 10.07 7.59 -25.48
C GLU A 197 11.12 6.71 -26.20
N ALA A 198 12.30 6.63 -25.61
CA ALA A 198 13.41 5.87 -26.13
C ALA A 198 13.05 4.38 -26.12
N ARG A 199 13.50 3.67 -27.15
CA ARG A 199 13.28 2.23 -27.23
C ARG A 199 14.10 1.52 -26.13
N ASN A 200 13.57 0.41 -25.64
CA ASN A 200 14.22 -0.37 -24.57
C ASN A 200 15.63 -0.88 -24.96
N ASP A 201 15.89 -1.14 -26.25
CA ASP A 201 17.22 -1.53 -26.74
C ASP A 201 18.27 -0.41 -26.70
N TYR A 202 17.85 0.84 -26.47
CA TYR A 202 18.76 1.97 -26.23
C TYR A 202 19.02 2.20 -24.75
N LEU A 203 18.25 1.56 -23.87
CA LEU A 203 18.37 1.75 -22.43
C LEU A 203 19.48 0.85 -21.86
N VAL A 204 20.28 1.42 -20.97
CA VAL A 204 21.37 0.70 -20.30
C VAL A 204 21.14 0.79 -18.80
N ASN A 205 20.83 -0.34 -18.17
CA ASN A 205 20.74 -0.42 -16.71
C ASN A 205 22.13 -0.22 -16.11
N ARG A 206 22.26 0.81 -15.29
CA ARG A 206 23.49 1.14 -14.57
C ARG A 206 23.32 0.77 -13.09
N PRO A 207 24.39 0.36 -12.41
CA PRO A 207 24.36 0.29 -10.95
C PRO A 207 24.12 1.69 -10.37
N PRO A 208 23.56 1.79 -9.15
CA PRO A 208 23.44 3.06 -8.45
C PRO A 208 24.79 3.78 -8.37
N ALA A 209 24.79 5.09 -8.64
CA ALA A 209 25.98 5.92 -8.48
C ALA A 209 26.03 6.51 -7.08
N VAL A 210 27.21 7.02 -6.70
CA VAL A 210 27.39 7.76 -5.44
C VAL A 210 27.61 9.23 -5.79
N GLY A 211 26.77 10.10 -5.25
CA GLY A 211 26.86 11.54 -5.40
C GLY A 211 28.03 12.13 -4.61
N PRO A 212 28.29 13.44 -4.78
CA PRO A 212 29.39 14.14 -4.10
C PRO A 212 29.31 14.06 -2.57
N ASP A 213 28.09 14.05 -2.04
CA ASP A 213 27.81 14.03 -0.59
C ASP A 213 27.68 12.61 -0.02
N GLY A 214 28.06 11.59 -0.79
CA GLY A 214 27.94 10.18 -0.38
C GLY A 214 26.52 9.61 -0.51
N GLU A 215 25.59 10.38 -1.06
CA GLU A 215 24.23 9.95 -1.36
C GLU A 215 24.21 8.92 -2.50
N GLU A 216 23.39 7.88 -2.37
CA GLU A 216 23.14 6.98 -3.50
C GLU A 216 22.22 7.66 -4.52
N LEU A 217 22.49 7.42 -5.81
CA LEU A 217 21.76 7.99 -6.94
C LEU A 217 21.21 6.87 -7.81
N THR A 218 19.96 7.04 -8.27
CA THR A 218 19.37 6.16 -9.28
C THR A 218 19.85 6.58 -10.66
N VAL A 219 20.27 5.63 -11.49
CA VAL A 219 20.91 5.92 -12.78
C VAL A 219 20.32 5.08 -13.92
N LEU A 220 19.99 5.73 -15.03
CA LEU A 220 19.61 5.08 -16.28
C LEU A 220 20.43 5.61 -17.45
N GLY A 221 21.15 4.72 -18.13
CA GLY A 221 21.93 5.05 -19.31
C GLY A 221 21.10 5.05 -20.60
N LEU A 222 21.47 5.90 -21.54
CA LEU A 222 20.97 5.91 -22.92
C LEU A 222 22.14 5.73 -23.88
N LYS A 223 22.10 4.68 -24.69
CA LYS A 223 23.15 4.34 -25.66
C LYS A 223 22.58 3.99 -27.02
N PHE A 224 22.89 4.79 -28.04
CA PHE A 224 22.47 4.53 -29.42
C PHE A 224 23.37 5.21 -30.44
N THR A 225 23.37 4.70 -31.68
CA THR A 225 24.06 5.34 -32.81
C THR A 225 23.16 6.36 -33.48
N VAL A 226 23.68 7.58 -33.64
CA VAL A 226 22.98 8.68 -34.29
C VAL A 226 22.76 8.38 -35.77
N ARG A 227 21.52 8.51 -36.22
CA ARG A 227 21.08 8.30 -37.60
C ARG A 227 20.37 9.56 -38.09
N GLN A 228 20.31 9.76 -39.41
CA GLN A 228 19.66 10.93 -40.01
C GLN A 228 18.21 11.14 -39.52
N ARG A 229 17.46 10.05 -39.29
CA ARG A 229 16.08 10.07 -38.77
C ARG A 229 15.93 10.70 -37.37
N HIS A 230 17.00 10.80 -36.60
CA HIS A 230 16.98 11.40 -35.26
C HIS A 230 17.08 12.92 -35.30
N PHE A 231 17.39 13.53 -36.46
CA PHE A 231 17.37 14.98 -36.62
C PHE A 231 16.01 15.43 -37.16
N GLN A 232 15.24 16.15 -36.33
CA GLN A 232 14.00 16.81 -36.72
C GLN A 232 14.29 18.30 -36.91
N LYS A 233 14.04 18.83 -38.11
CA LYS A 233 14.37 20.24 -38.44
C LYS A 233 15.84 20.59 -38.13
N GLN A 234 16.77 19.65 -38.39
CA GLN A 234 18.20 19.74 -38.09
C GLN A 234 18.59 19.77 -36.59
N GLU A 235 17.66 19.46 -35.69
CA GLU A 235 17.89 19.33 -34.26
C GLU A 235 17.62 17.91 -33.78
N MET A 236 18.47 17.40 -32.90
CA MET A 236 18.16 16.21 -32.09
C MET A 236 18.03 16.64 -30.64
N ARG A 237 16.93 16.24 -29.99
CA ARG A 237 16.64 16.59 -28.60
C ARG A 237 16.62 15.36 -27.71
N LEU A 238 17.35 15.42 -26.61
CA LEU A 238 17.42 14.36 -25.61
C LEU A 238 16.91 14.90 -24.27
N ARG A 239 16.00 14.15 -23.65
CA ARG A 239 15.41 14.51 -22.37
C ARG A 239 15.28 13.27 -21.50
N CYS A 240 15.57 13.43 -20.21
CA CYS A 240 15.28 12.42 -19.21
C CYS A 240 14.14 12.91 -18.29
N THR A 241 13.34 11.99 -17.78
CA THR A 241 12.37 12.27 -16.72
C THR A 241 12.51 11.28 -15.58
N ALA A 242 12.27 11.73 -14.36
CA ALA A 242 12.23 10.90 -13.17
C ALA A 242 10.82 10.97 -12.57
N THR A 243 10.16 9.83 -12.40
CA THR A 243 8.87 9.73 -11.73
C THR A 243 9.10 9.26 -10.30
N LEU A 244 8.88 10.15 -9.34
CA LEU A 244 8.96 9.85 -7.92
C LEU A 244 7.57 9.44 -7.43
N SER A 245 7.50 8.31 -6.73
CA SER A 245 6.26 7.84 -6.11
C SER A 245 6.30 8.09 -4.61
N GLU A 246 5.33 8.84 -4.09
CA GLU A 246 5.11 8.99 -2.65
C GLU A 246 3.94 8.10 -2.24
N VAL A 247 4.13 7.24 -1.24
CA VAL A 247 3.09 6.33 -0.74
C VAL A 247 2.71 6.74 0.68
N LYS A 248 1.49 7.27 0.83
CA LYS A 248 0.91 7.64 2.12
C LYS A 248 0.02 6.51 2.62
N ARG A 249 0.23 6.08 3.87
CA ARG A 249 -0.50 4.99 4.53
C ARG A 249 -1.18 5.48 5.79
N MET A 250 -2.44 5.12 5.98
CA MET A 250 -3.20 5.42 7.18
C MET A 250 -3.96 4.18 7.64
N THR A 251 -3.77 3.79 8.89
CA THR A 251 -4.44 2.63 9.48
C THR A 251 -5.61 3.06 10.36
N SER A 252 -6.69 2.29 10.35
CA SER A 252 -7.82 2.47 11.24
C SER A 252 -7.45 2.18 12.68
N GLU A 253 -8.27 2.65 13.61
CA GLU A 253 -8.29 2.07 14.95
C GLU A 253 -8.58 0.56 14.84
N PRO A 254 -7.89 -0.29 15.63
CA PRO A 254 -8.13 -1.71 15.61
C PRO A 254 -9.49 -2.04 16.21
N LEU A 255 -10.26 -2.84 15.49
CA LEU A 255 -11.41 -3.53 16.07
C LEU A 255 -10.88 -4.73 16.86
N GLU A 256 -11.01 -4.70 18.19
CA GLU A 256 -10.79 -5.87 19.05
C GLU A 256 -12.13 -6.48 19.42
N ALA A 257 -12.44 -7.65 18.86
CA ALA A 257 -13.62 -8.41 19.22
C ALA A 257 -13.23 -9.58 20.11
N VAL A 258 -14.00 -9.78 21.18
CA VAL A 258 -13.79 -10.85 22.16
C VAL A 258 -14.57 -12.09 21.73
N LEU A 259 -14.04 -13.27 22.05
CA LEU A 259 -14.79 -14.52 21.88
C LEU A 259 -16.08 -14.48 22.72
N SER A 260 -17.23 -14.70 22.10
CA SER A 260 -18.50 -14.79 22.82
C SER A 260 -18.58 -16.13 23.56
N GLU A 261 -18.58 -16.09 24.89
CA GLU A 261 -19.00 -17.20 25.74
C GLU A 261 -20.53 -17.27 25.80
N GLN A 262 -21.21 -17.53 24.68
CA GLN A 262 -22.61 -17.93 24.79
C GLN A 262 -22.67 -19.37 25.32
N GLN A 263 -23.22 -19.46 26.54
CA GLN A 263 -23.39 -20.62 27.41
C GLN A 263 -23.60 -21.93 26.66
N LYS A 264 -22.74 -22.91 26.97
CA LYS A 264 -23.10 -24.33 26.94
C LYS A 264 -24.38 -24.48 27.76
N SER A 265 -25.53 -24.44 27.09
CA SER A 265 -26.81 -24.73 27.72
C SER A 265 -26.82 -26.23 28.03
N ASP A 266 -26.39 -26.60 29.24
CA ASP A 266 -26.65 -27.93 29.79
C ASP A 266 -28.17 -28.03 30.00
N LEU A 267 -28.89 -28.45 28.95
CA LEU A 267 -30.28 -28.85 29.04
C LEU A 267 -30.31 -30.17 29.84
N HIS A 268 -30.46 -30.10 31.17
CA HIS A 268 -30.83 -31.26 31.98
C HIS A 268 -32.28 -31.63 31.62
N VAL A 269 -32.44 -32.70 30.85
CA VAL A 269 -33.73 -33.36 30.70
C VAL A 269 -33.91 -34.24 31.94
N ASP A 270 -34.66 -33.75 32.93
CA ASP A 270 -35.13 -34.58 34.04
C ASP A 270 -36.12 -35.60 33.49
N LEU A 271 -35.62 -36.79 33.15
CA LEU A 271 -36.43 -37.98 32.95
C LEU A 271 -36.98 -38.41 34.31
N ASN A 272 -38.15 -37.89 34.66
CA ASN A 272 -38.99 -38.46 35.71
C ASN A 272 -39.51 -39.82 35.25
N THR A 273 -38.70 -40.87 35.41
CA THR A 273 -39.18 -42.25 35.37
C THR A 273 -39.89 -42.56 36.69
N SER A 274 -41.19 -42.27 36.74
CA SER A 274 -42.08 -42.85 37.75
C SER A 274 -42.15 -44.36 37.54
N SER A 275 -41.44 -45.12 38.36
CA SER A 275 -41.57 -46.57 38.42
C SER A 275 -42.93 -46.94 39.00
N VAL A 276 -43.80 -47.49 38.16
CA VAL A 276 -45.00 -48.20 38.57
C VAL A 276 -44.54 -49.52 39.20
N SER A 277 -44.51 -49.59 40.53
CA SER A 277 -44.26 -50.84 41.25
C SER A 277 -45.58 -51.61 41.40
N ASN A 278 -45.67 -52.71 40.65
CA ASN A 278 -46.79 -53.63 40.69
C ASN A 278 -46.70 -54.50 41.95
N LYS A 279 -47.79 -54.61 42.70
CA LYS A 279 -47.88 -55.42 43.92
C LYS A 279 -47.86 -56.90 43.56
N SER A 280 -46.97 -57.66 44.19
CA SER A 280 -47.30 -59.03 44.61
C SER A 280 -46.65 -59.33 45.96
N SER A 281 -47.53 -59.75 46.87
CA SER A 281 -47.28 -60.30 48.20
C SER A 281 -46.08 -61.23 48.29
N TRP A 282 -45.34 -61.16 49.41
CA TRP A 282 -45.16 -62.24 50.40
C TRP A 282 -44.49 -61.63 51.65
N LYS A 283 -44.93 -62.06 52.84
CA LYS A 283 -44.43 -61.70 54.19
C LYS A 283 -44.05 -63.02 54.89
N PRO A 284 -43.45 -63.01 56.10
CA PRO A 284 -42.34 -62.21 56.66
C PRO A 284 -41.31 -63.13 57.38
N THR A 285 -40.23 -62.58 57.98
CA THR A 285 -39.71 -62.88 59.35
C THR A 285 -38.30 -62.27 59.53
N THR A 286 -38.16 -61.18 60.30
CA THR A 286 -37.73 -61.06 61.73
C THR A 286 -36.22 -60.88 61.97
N LEU A 287 -35.92 -59.89 62.83
CA LEU A 287 -34.76 -59.73 63.74
C LEU A 287 -33.38 -59.41 63.10
N ASP A 288 -32.52 -58.54 63.61
CA ASP A 288 -32.55 -57.62 64.76
C ASP A 288 -31.34 -56.64 64.67
N SER A 289 -31.42 -55.51 65.38
CA SER A 289 -30.37 -54.93 66.26
C SER A 289 -28.89 -54.89 65.76
N LEU A 290 -28.30 -53.74 65.39
CA LEU A 290 -27.70 -52.67 66.24
C LEU A 290 -26.16 -52.79 66.48
N TRP A 291 -25.53 -51.60 66.56
CA TRP A 291 -24.20 -51.22 67.12
C TRP A 291 -23.01 -51.18 66.15
N SER A 292 -22.17 -50.15 66.03
CA SER A 292 -21.73 -48.97 66.82
C SER A 292 -20.24 -49.07 67.17
N ILE A 293 -19.45 -48.25 66.46
CA ILE A 293 -18.35 -47.37 66.93
C ILE A 293 -17.02 -48.01 67.41
N PHE A 294 -15.95 -47.25 67.11
CA PHE A 294 -14.61 -47.12 67.73
C PHE A 294 -13.46 -47.87 67.03
N VAL A 295 -12.24 -47.36 66.85
CA VAL A 295 -11.56 -46.03 66.75
C VAL A 295 -10.06 -46.36 66.88
N PHE A 296 -9.24 -45.83 65.98
CA PHE A 296 -7.81 -45.47 66.13
C PHE A 296 -6.75 -46.55 66.47
N LEU A 297 -5.64 -46.55 65.72
CA LEU A 297 -4.36 -45.91 66.11
C LEU A 297 -3.24 -46.29 65.09
N ILE A 298 -2.69 -45.30 64.37
CA ILE A 298 -1.33 -44.72 64.55
C ILE A 298 -0.17 -45.49 63.90
N SER A 299 0.36 -44.83 62.86
CA SER A 299 1.77 -44.60 62.49
C SER A 299 2.69 -45.79 62.24
N ARG A 300 3.40 -45.74 61.10
CA ARG A 300 4.87 -45.68 61.09
C ARG A 300 5.39 -45.23 59.72
N ILE A 301 6.16 -44.13 59.76
CA ILE A 301 7.51 -43.98 59.18
C ILE A 301 7.61 -43.98 57.64
N LEU A 302 8.40 -43.16 56.95
CA LEU A 302 9.22 -41.95 57.14
C LEU A 302 10.01 -41.88 55.81
N ILE A 303 10.49 -40.69 55.41
CA ILE A 303 11.68 -40.46 54.56
C ILE A 303 11.51 -40.83 53.06
N ARG A 304 11.87 -40.01 52.07
CA ARG A 304 12.50 -38.68 52.00
C ARG A 304 12.47 -38.23 50.53
N LYS A 305 12.34 -36.90 50.34
CA LYS A 305 13.15 -35.98 49.49
C LYS A 305 13.41 -36.34 48.01
N THR A 306 13.48 -35.44 47.05
CA THR A 306 13.48 -33.95 46.90
C THR A 306 13.44 -33.75 45.38
N GLN A 307 12.59 -32.90 44.82
CA GLN A 307 12.64 -31.43 44.77
C GLN A 307 13.72 -30.86 43.84
N HIS A 308 13.28 -29.85 43.08
CA HIS A 308 14.01 -28.83 42.31
C HIS A 308 14.45 -29.16 40.89
#